data_AF-A0A8H5LIJ1-F1
#
_entry.id   AF-A0A8H5LIJ1-F1
#
_cell.length_a   1.000
_cell.length_b   1.000
_cell.length_c   1.000
_cell.angle_alpha   90.00
_cell.angle_beta   90.00
_cell.angle_gamma   90.00
#
_symmetry.space_group_name_H-M   'P 1'
#
loop_
_entity.id
_entity.type
_entity.pdbx_description
1 polymer ?
#
loop_
_entity_poly.entity_id
_entity_poly.type
_entity_poly.pdbx_seq_one_letter_code
_entity_poly.pdbx_strand_id
1 'polypeptide(L)'
;MFGLITLVPPSKPFPLPLSDLATREELHYWLSKILLHTIAQAQPMPIPARPRMPNNLVTFINIILHLHKIGFPAHWLSQFLSDVISDKLHTTAPTYTGGLPVKLSERDRTVKKRKLHLAPWIPDFELILSSAYEMLPIPIFLPTKTSKDDLEIVPPEDIGRYQVKLKQWTFTSKSELPVNNDGNITLLFKSPPSPDITDLAAKVVEKLIWRMRKSRFEKMKREGWFIVPIRSDMKEPAAYGVPATRCKEIVNEA
;
A
#
# COMPACT_ATOMS: atom_id res chain seq x y z
N MET A 1 24.46 18.70 -13.48
CA MET A 1 25.24 18.58 -12.23
C MET A 1 24.50 17.59 -11.34
N PHE A 2 25.13 16.48 -10.95
CA PHE A 2 24.54 15.51 -10.03
C PHE A 2 25.17 15.71 -8.65
N GLY A 3 24.34 15.86 -7.61
CA GLY A 3 24.80 15.86 -6.23
C GLY A 3 24.60 14.47 -5.62
N LEU A 4 25.66 13.88 -5.10
CA LEU A 4 25.60 12.69 -4.24
C LEU A 4 25.65 13.15 -2.79
N ILE A 5 24.62 12.80 -2.02
CA ILE A 5 24.60 13.00 -0.56
C ILE A 5 24.82 11.64 0.08
N THR A 6 26.02 11.41 0.60
CA THR A 6 26.30 10.25 1.45
C THR A 6 25.71 10.52 2.82
N LEU A 7 24.62 9.83 3.16
CA LEU A 7 24.09 9.85 4.52
C LEU A 7 25.02 9.01 5.40
N VAL A 8 25.81 9.68 6.24
CA VAL A 8 26.62 9.03 7.26
C VAL A 8 25.67 8.48 8.34
N PRO A 9 25.77 7.20 8.74
CA PRO A 9 24.98 6.69 9.86
C PRO A 9 25.28 7.50 11.13
N PRO A 10 24.30 7.70 12.03
CA PRO A 10 24.52 8.48 13.25
C PRO A 10 25.67 7.91 14.06
N SER A 11 26.56 8.78 14.55
CA SER A 11 27.72 8.41 15.36
C SER A 11 27.36 7.92 16.77
N LYS A 12 26.10 8.11 17.19
CA LYS A 12 25.53 7.60 18.44
C LYS A 12 24.92 6.21 18.21
N PRO A 13 25.12 5.24 19.12
CA PRO A 13 24.37 4.00 19.09
C PRO A 13 22.88 4.25 19.33
N PHE A 14 22.03 3.37 18.80
CA PHE A 14 20.60 3.38 19.07
C PHE A 14 20.27 2.62 20.37
N PRO A 15 19.20 3.00 21.11
CA PRO A 15 18.25 4.07 20.82
C PRO A 15 18.80 5.47 21.17
N LEU A 16 18.33 6.49 20.44
CA LEU A 16 18.60 7.90 20.74
C LEU A 16 17.74 8.38 21.93
N PRO A 17 18.20 9.39 22.70
CA PRO A 17 17.39 10.07 23.71
C PRO A 17 16.14 10.71 23.09
N LEU A 18 15.01 10.71 23.81
CA LEU A 18 13.75 11.30 23.32
C LEU A 18 13.87 12.82 23.04
N SER A 19 14.79 13.51 23.71
CA SER A 19 15.12 14.93 23.45
C SER A 19 15.74 15.18 22.07
N ASP A 20 16.35 14.16 21.48
CA ASP A 20 17.04 14.22 20.19
C ASP A 20 16.10 13.79 19.04
N LEU A 21 14.85 13.43 19.35
CA LEU A 21 13.84 12.93 18.43
C LEU A 21 12.74 13.98 18.15
N ALA A 22 12.06 13.82 17.02
CA ALA A 22 10.87 14.61 16.70
C ALA A 22 9.74 14.35 17.71
N THR A 23 8.90 15.35 17.94
CA THR A 23 7.70 15.20 18.77
C THR A 23 6.73 14.16 18.19
N ARG A 24 5.80 13.66 19.02
CA ARG A 24 4.78 12.70 18.59
C ARG A 24 3.96 13.23 17.41
N GLU A 25 3.58 14.49 17.47
CA GLU A 25 2.76 15.18 16.48
C GLU A 25 3.50 15.33 15.14
N GLU A 26 4.78 15.70 15.17
CA GLU A 26 5.65 15.75 13.98
C GLU A 26 5.86 14.36 13.38
N LEU A 27 6.13 13.35 14.21
CA LEU A 27 6.28 11.95 13.78
C LEU A 27 5.01 11.43 13.11
N HIS A 28 3.84 11.64 13.73
CA HIS A 28 2.55 11.20 13.19
C HIS A 28 2.20 11.93 11.88
N TYR A 29 2.54 13.22 11.76
CA TYR A 29 2.40 13.97 10.52
C TYR A 29 3.35 13.46 9.42
N TRP A 30 4.61 13.18 9.76
CA TRP A 30 5.59 12.62 8.83
C TRP A 30 5.19 11.22 8.36
N LEU A 31 4.81 10.32 9.27
CA LEU A 31 4.28 9.00 8.94
C LEU A 31 3.02 9.09 8.07
N SER A 32 2.12 10.05 8.33
CA SER A 32 0.98 10.34 7.45
C SER A 32 1.43 10.74 6.05
N LYS A 33 2.46 11.59 5.92
CA LYS A 33 3.05 11.93 4.60
C LYS A 33 3.65 10.70 3.92
N ILE A 34 4.46 9.88 4.59
CA ILE A 34 5.06 8.68 3.97
C ILE A 34 3.98 7.68 3.54
N LEU A 35 2.96 7.44 4.37
CA LEU A 35 1.83 6.57 4.03
C LEU A 35 1.11 7.09 2.78
N LEU A 36 0.78 8.38 2.72
CA LEU A 36 0.14 8.99 1.55
C LEU A 36 1.00 8.87 0.27
N HIS A 37 2.31 9.09 0.34
CA HIS A 37 3.20 8.90 -0.83
C HIS A 37 3.37 7.42 -1.23
N THR A 38 3.09 6.49 -0.31
CA THR A 38 3.12 5.04 -0.58
C THR A 38 1.86 4.58 -1.30
N ILE A 39 0.68 5.02 -0.84
CA ILE A 39 -0.62 4.55 -1.35
C ILE A 39 -1.21 5.42 -2.47
N ALA A 40 -0.78 6.67 -2.59
CA ALA A 40 -1.25 7.61 -3.60
C ALA A 40 -0.05 8.22 -4.33
N GLN A 41 0.43 7.48 -5.33
CA GLN A 41 1.64 7.82 -6.08
C GLN A 41 1.47 9.08 -6.95
N ALA A 42 2.58 9.79 -7.09
CA ALA A 42 2.74 10.93 -7.97
C ALA A 42 2.77 10.50 -9.45
N GLN A 43 2.54 11.43 -10.38
CA GLN A 43 2.71 11.12 -11.80
C GLN A 43 4.21 10.96 -12.12
N PRO A 44 4.64 9.83 -12.71
CA PRO A 44 6.05 9.62 -13.04
C PRO A 44 6.44 10.44 -14.28
N MET A 45 7.70 10.90 -14.35
CA MET A 45 8.21 11.49 -15.59
C MET A 45 8.42 10.43 -16.69
N PRO A 46 8.50 10.84 -17.97
CA PRO A 46 9.03 10.01 -19.04
C PRO A 46 10.48 9.55 -18.76
N ILE A 47 10.87 8.44 -19.39
CA ILE A 47 12.28 8.02 -19.51
C ILE A 47 13.04 9.08 -20.32
N PRO A 48 14.32 9.38 -20.02
CA PRO A 48 15.18 8.76 -19.01
C PRO A 48 15.10 9.41 -17.61
N ALA A 49 14.49 10.58 -17.47
CA ALA A 49 14.53 11.38 -16.24
C ALA A 49 13.57 10.91 -15.13
N ARG A 50 13.00 9.70 -15.23
CA ARG A 50 12.01 9.14 -14.31
C ARG A 50 12.63 8.79 -12.94
N PRO A 51 12.22 9.42 -11.83
CA PRO A 51 12.58 8.94 -10.50
C PRO A 51 11.81 7.65 -10.19
N ARG A 52 12.51 6.58 -9.80
CA ARG A 52 11.88 5.35 -9.32
C ARG A 52 11.50 5.50 -7.84
N MET A 53 10.27 5.10 -7.49
CA MET A 53 9.77 5.10 -6.12
C MET A 53 9.41 3.66 -5.70
N PRO A 54 10.32 2.89 -5.08
CA PRO A 54 10.08 1.51 -4.65
C PRO A 54 9.23 1.40 -3.36
N ASN A 55 8.38 2.40 -3.10
CA ASN A 55 7.61 2.49 -1.86
C ASN A 55 6.34 1.65 -1.98
N ASN A 56 6.21 0.66 -1.10
CA ASN A 56 5.01 -0.14 -0.89
C ASN A 56 4.71 -0.25 0.62
N LEU A 57 3.59 -0.87 0.99
CA LEU A 57 3.18 -0.97 2.39
C LEU A 57 4.14 -1.82 3.24
N VAL A 58 4.90 -2.76 2.65
CA VAL A 58 5.95 -3.50 3.37
C VAL A 58 7.10 -2.56 3.76
N THR A 59 7.56 -1.72 2.83
CA THR A 59 8.55 -0.66 3.10
C THR A 59 8.04 0.30 4.18
N PHE A 60 6.76 0.65 4.17
CA PHE A 60 6.15 1.51 5.19
C PHE A 60 6.16 0.87 6.59
N ILE A 61 5.77 -0.41 6.73
CA ILE A 61 5.86 -1.12 8.00
C ILE A 61 7.33 -1.24 8.46
N ASN A 62 8.26 -1.54 7.57
CA ASN A 62 9.70 -1.57 7.89
C ASN A 62 10.23 -0.23 8.42
N ILE A 63 9.72 0.91 7.93
CA ILE A 63 10.03 2.24 8.48
C ILE A 63 9.54 2.34 9.93
N ILE A 64 8.30 1.92 10.23
CA ILE A 64 7.77 1.91 11.61
C ILE A 64 8.63 1.03 12.53
N LEU A 65 9.02 -0.16 12.07
CA LEU A 65 9.91 -1.06 12.83
C LEU A 65 11.31 -0.48 13.05
N HIS A 66 11.83 0.28 12.07
CA HIS A 66 13.11 0.96 12.19
C HIS A 66 13.04 2.15 13.16
N LEU A 67 11.93 2.91 13.18
CA LEU A 67 11.71 3.99 14.14
C LEU A 67 11.71 3.50 15.59
N HIS A 68 11.15 2.31 15.85
CA HIS A 68 11.26 1.68 17.17
C HIS A 68 12.73 1.43 17.55
N LYS A 69 13.53 0.89 16.61
CA LYS A 69 14.98 0.70 16.83
C LYS A 69 15.70 2.03 17.07
N ILE A 70 15.34 3.10 16.37
CA ILE A 70 15.92 4.45 16.55
C ILE A 70 15.67 4.99 17.97
N GLY A 71 14.59 4.57 18.65
CA GLY A 71 14.24 5.01 20.01
C GLY A 71 12.89 5.71 20.14
N PHE A 72 12.09 5.79 19.07
CA PHE A 72 10.74 6.35 19.18
C PHE A 72 9.86 5.46 20.09
N PRO A 73 9.10 6.04 21.04
CA PRO A 73 8.33 5.25 21.99
C PRO A 73 7.35 4.28 21.32
N ALA A 74 7.41 3.00 21.70
CA ALA A 74 6.58 1.95 21.12
C ALA A 74 5.09 2.34 21.08
N HIS A 75 4.56 2.90 22.17
CA HIS A 75 3.16 3.32 22.26
C HIS A 75 2.77 4.44 21.26
N TRP A 76 3.69 5.31 20.82
CA TRP A 76 3.41 6.29 19.77
C TRP A 76 3.25 5.64 18.40
N LEU A 77 4.08 4.63 18.11
CA LEU A 77 4.05 3.87 16.86
C LEU A 77 2.82 2.94 16.82
N SER A 78 2.54 2.26 17.93
CA SER A 78 1.36 1.42 18.14
C SER A 78 0.05 2.21 18.00
N GLN A 79 -0.03 3.41 18.60
CA GLN A 79 -1.19 4.31 18.46
C GLN A 79 -1.40 4.70 17.00
N PHE A 80 -0.34 5.14 16.30
CA PHE A 80 -0.42 5.52 14.89
C PHE A 80 -0.89 4.35 14.01
N LEU A 81 -0.31 3.16 14.21
CA LEU A 81 -0.67 1.97 13.42
C LEU A 81 -2.10 1.51 13.73
N SER A 82 -2.53 1.57 14.99
CA SER A 82 -3.92 1.35 15.41
C SER A 82 -4.90 2.30 14.70
N ASP A 83 -4.57 3.59 14.62
CA ASP A 83 -5.41 4.58 13.94
C ASP A 83 -5.45 4.39 12.41
N VAL A 84 -4.38 3.85 11.82
CA VAL A 84 -4.33 3.41 10.42
C VAL A 84 -5.24 2.20 10.18
N ILE A 85 -5.06 1.11 10.91
CA ILE A 85 -5.79 -0.15 10.69
C ILE A 85 -7.25 -0.10 11.16
N SER A 86 -7.60 0.84 12.04
CA SER A 86 -8.97 1.09 12.49
C SER A 86 -9.75 2.09 11.61
N ASP A 87 -9.17 2.58 10.51
CA ASP A 87 -9.74 3.66 9.68
C ASP A 87 -10.10 4.92 10.51
N LYS A 88 -9.21 5.33 11.41
CA LYS A 88 -9.39 6.50 12.31
C LYS A 88 -8.37 7.62 12.09
N LEU A 89 -7.34 7.40 11.27
CA LEU A 89 -6.29 8.39 11.02
C LEU A 89 -6.85 9.71 10.45
N HIS A 90 -6.60 10.80 11.16
CA HIS A 90 -6.90 12.17 10.72
C HIS A 90 -5.60 12.95 10.53
N THR A 91 -5.43 13.62 9.39
CA THR A 91 -4.18 14.33 9.09
C THR A 91 -4.39 15.62 8.29
N THR A 92 -3.45 16.55 8.47
CA THR A 92 -3.23 17.75 7.64
C THR A 92 -2.25 17.48 6.49
N ALA A 93 -1.62 16.30 6.43
CA ALA A 93 -0.70 15.94 5.37
C ALA A 93 -1.41 15.93 4.00
N PRO A 94 -0.94 16.68 3.00
CA PRO A 94 -1.50 16.64 1.65
C PRO A 94 -1.12 15.35 0.92
N THR A 95 -1.99 14.94 0.00
CA THR A 95 -1.60 14.01 -1.08
C THR A 95 -0.89 14.81 -2.17
N TYR A 96 0.20 14.27 -2.71
CA TYR A 96 0.86 14.84 -3.89
C TYR A 96 0.40 14.14 -5.16
N THR A 97 -0.18 14.90 -6.09
CA THR A 97 -0.76 14.36 -7.34
C THR A 97 -0.13 14.96 -8.60
N GLY A 98 0.93 15.76 -8.46
CA GLY A 98 1.67 16.34 -9.57
C GLY A 98 2.72 15.41 -10.15
N GLY A 99 3.48 15.92 -11.13
CA GLY A 99 4.62 15.23 -11.74
C GLY A 99 5.86 15.24 -10.85
N LEU A 100 6.54 14.09 -10.76
CA LEU A 100 7.86 13.99 -10.12
C LEU A 100 8.93 14.81 -10.88
N PRO A 101 10.06 15.17 -10.25
CA PRO A 101 10.34 15.11 -8.82
C PRO A 101 9.47 16.11 -8.04
N VAL A 102 9.13 15.76 -6.79
CA VAL A 102 8.31 16.61 -5.92
C VAL A 102 9.03 17.93 -5.65
N LYS A 103 8.37 19.07 -5.92
CA LYS A 103 8.93 20.41 -5.71
C LYS A 103 9.15 20.69 -4.22
N LEU A 104 10.22 21.41 -3.86
CA LEU A 104 10.49 21.79 -2.48
C LEU A 104 9.36 22.61 -1.82
N SER A 105 8.57 23.35 -2.62
CA SER A 105 7.36 24.05 -2.17
C SER A 105 6.28 23.13 -1.56
N GLU A 106 6.32 21.83 -1.82
CA GLU A 106 5.41 20.83 -1.25
C GLU A 106 5.84 20.34 0.15
N ARG A 107 7.08 20.63 0.57
CA ARG A 107 7.66 20.21 1.85
C ARG A 107 6.76 20.64 3.01
N ASP A 108 6.42 21.93 3.02
CA ASP A 108 5.71 22.58 4.12
C ASP A 108 4.21 22.76 3.80
N ARG A 109 3.75 22.33 2.62
CA ARG A 109 2.31 22.33 2.27
C ARG A 109 1.54 21.45 3.25
N THR A 110 0.46 22.03 3.79
CA THR A 110 -0.58 21.40 4.60
C THR A 110 -1.95 21.59 3.96
N VAL A 111 -2.93 20.78 4.34
CA VAL A 111 -4.36 20.96 4.02
C VAL A 111 -5.20 20.88 5.28
N LYS A 112 -6.50 21.26 5.19
CA LYS A 112 -7.46 21.12 6.29
C LYS A 112 -7.44 19.70 6.85
N LYS A 113 -7.41 19.57 8.19
CA LYS A 113 -7.45 18.28 8.89
C LYS A 113 -8.66 17.48 8.42
N ARG A 114 -8.43 16.28 7.93
CA ARG A 114 -9.44 15.38 7.35
C ARG A 114 -9.17 13.93 7.77
N LYS A 115 -10.22 13.12 7.85
CA LYS A 115 -10.09 11.66 7.94
C LYS A 115 -9.49 11.14 6.63
N LEU A 116 -8.59 10.17 6.72
CA LEU A 116 -8.20 9.35 5.57
C LEU A 116 -9.08 8.10 5.51
N HIS A 117 -9.52 7.73 4.31
CA HIS A 117 -10.23 6.48 4.07
C HIS A 117 -9.23 5.42 3.61
N LEU A 118 -8.90 4.50 4.51
CA LEU A 118 -7.87 3.48 4.37
C LEU A 118 -8.44 2.07 4.21
N ALA A 119 -9.77 1.92 4.29
CA ALA A 119 -10.50 0.66 4.04
C ALA A 119 -10.01 -0.17 2.82
N PRO A 120 -9.66 0.43 1.65
CA PRO A 120 -9.13 -0.34 0.51
C PRO A 120 -7.81 -1.07 0.77
N TRP A 121 -7.00 -0.61 1.74
CA TRP A 121 -5.68 -1.16 2.07
C TRP A 121 -5.69 -2.09 3.28
N ILE A 122 -6.85 -2.29 3.91
CA ILE A 122 -7.01 -3.24 5.01
C ILE A 122 -6.56 -4.66 4.64
N PRO A 123 -6.84 -5.22 3.43
CA PRO A 123 -6.34 -6.54 3.05
C PRO A 123 -4.81 -6.62 2.96
N ASP A 124 -4.14 -5.56 2.52
CA ASP A 124 -2.66 -5.50 2.48
C ASP A 124 -2.07 -5.39 3.89
N PHE A 125 -2.63 -4.54 4.76
CA PHE A 125 -2.22 -4.50 6.17
C PHE A 125 -2.48 -5.83 6.88
N GLU A 126 -3.63 -6.46 6.63
CA GLU A 126 -3.99 -7.79 7.15
C GLU A 126 -2.94 -8.84 6.75
N LEU A 127 -2.55 -8.89 5.48
CA LEU A 127 -1.52 -9.78 4.97
C LEU A 127 -0.13 -9.52 5.57
N ILE A 128 0.30 -8.25 5.61
CA ILE A 128 1.63 -7.86 6.08
C ILE A 128 1.77 -8.12 7.58
N LEU A 129 0.78 -7.72 8.38
CA LEU A 129 0.81 -7.90 9.83
C LEU A 129 0.66 -9.38 10.22
N SER A 130 -0.17 -10.16 9.51
CA SER A 130 -0.24 -11.62 9.69
C SER A 130 1.10 -12.30 9.38
N SER A 131 1.77 -11.89 8.29
CA SER A 131 3.07 -12.46 7.90
C SER A 131 4.22 -12.06 8.83
N ALA A 132 4.09 -10.98 9.58
CA ALA A 132 5.14 -10.44 10.46
C ALA A 132 4.85 -10.61 11.95
N TYR A 133 3.70 -11.17 12.34
CA TYR A 133 3.13 -11.06 13.69
C TYR A 133 4.11 -11.41 14.82
N GLU A 134 4.77 -12.57 14.72
CA GLU A 134 5.72 -13.08 15.72
C GLU A 134 7.02 -12.26 15.81
N MET A 135 7.28 -11.37 14.84
CA MET A 135 8.49 -10.55 14.74
C MET A 135 8.25 -9.08 15.07
N LEU A 136 7.04 -8.69 15.49
CA LEU A 136 6.69 -7.31 15.80
C LEU A 136 7.25 -6.90 17.18
N PRO A 137 8.16 -5.90 17.26
CA PRO A 137 8.74 -5.41 18.51
C PRO A 137 7.84 -4.38 19.21
N ILE A 138 6.66 -4.09 18.67
CA ILE A 138 5.68 -3.14 19.21
C ILE A 138 4.30 -3.82 19.29
N PRO A 139 3.50 -3.56 20.33
CA PRO A 139 2.15 -4.11 20.40
C PRO A 139 1.26 -3.51 19.31
N ILE A 140 0.40 -4.33 18.70
CA ILE A 140 -0.63 -3.86 17.76
C ILE A 140 -2.00 -3.97 18.43
N PHE A 141 -2.66 -2.82 18.56
CA PHE A 141 -4.05 -2.75 19.00
C PHE A 141 -4.96 -2.91 17.79
N LEU A 142 -5.55 -4.10 17.67
CA LEU A 142 -6.52 -4.41 16.63
C LEU A 142 -7.85 -3.71 16.90
N PRO A 143 -8.62 -3.32 15.85
CA PRO A 143 -9.97 -2.84 16.04
C PRO A 143 -10.83 -3.93 16.71
N THR A 144 -11.69 -3.51 17.65
CA THR A 144 -12.70 -4.40 18.23
C THR A 144 -13.54 -5.01 17.10
N LYS A 145 -13.62 -6.34 17.03
CA LYS A 145 -14.42 -7.05 16.01
C LYS A 145 -15.89 -6.66 16.12
N THR A 146 -16.33 -5.81 15.21
CA THR A 146 -17.73 -5.41 15.00
C THR A 146 -18.27 -5.95 13.67
N SER A 147 -17.39 -6.24 12.71
CA SER A 147 -17.70 -6.85 11.42
C SER A 147 -16.77 -8.03 11.10
N LYS A 148 -17.21 -8.91 10.18
CA LYS A 148 -16.34 -9.94 9.56
C LYS A 148 -15.29 -9.34 8.61
N ASP A 149 -15.48 -8.08 8.19
CA ASP A 149 -14.54 -7.36 7.32
C ASP A 149 -13.39 -6.67 8.07
N ASP A 150 -13.49 -6.57 9.39
CA ASP A 150 -12.46 -5.97 10.24
C ASP A 150 -11.12 -6.70 10.06
N LEU A 151 -10.02 -5.98 10.27
CA LEU A 151 -8.68 -6.54 10.17
C LEU A 151 -8.49 -7.61 11.23
N GLU A 152 -8.06 -8.79 10.81
CA GLU A 152 -7.74 -9.90 11.68
C GLU A 152 -6.34 -10.42 11.38
N ILE A 153 -5.46 -10.44 12.39
CA ILE A 153 -4.19 -11.16 12.30
C ILE A 153 -4.51 -12.64 12.37
N VAL A 154 -4.17 -13.37 11.30
CA VAL A 154 -4.42 -14.82 11.16
C VAL A 154 -3.09 -15.55 10.95
N PRO A 155 -2.99 -16.85 11.31
CA PRO A 155 -1.76 -17.59 11.11
C PRO A 155 -1.53 -17.88 9.60
N PRO A 156 -0.29 -18.23 9.18
CA PRO A 156 0.07 -18.34 7.76
C PRO A 156 -0.79 -19.32 6.94
N GLU A 157 -1.30 -20.39 7.56
CA GLU A 157 -2.19 -21.38 6.98
C GLU A 157 -3.57 -20.82 6.59
N ASP A 158 -4.01 -19.73 7.22
CA ASP A 158 -5.26 -19.02 6.89
C ASP A 158 -5.07 -17.97 5.78
N ILE A 159 -3.82 -17.75 5.33
CA ILE A 159 -3.50 -16.92 4.17
C ILE A 159 -3.45 -17.79 2.90
N GLY A 160 -4.54 -17.79 2.15
CA GLY A 160 -4.60 -18.44 0.84
C GLY A 160 -3.74 -17.70 -0.20
N ARG A 161 -3.22 -18.47 -1.16
CA ARG A 161 -2.52 -17.95 -2.35
C ARG A 161 -3.44 -18.13 -3.55
N TYR A 162 -3.76 -17.06 -4.26
CA TYR A 162 -4.76 -17.09 -5.33
C TYR A 162 -4.15 -16.71 -6.67
N GLN A 163 -4.72 -17.24 -7.75
CA GLN A 163 -4.39 -16.88 -9.13
C GLN A 163 -5.63 -16.65 -10.00
N VAL A 164 -5.47 -15.82 -11.02
CA VAL A 164 -6.45 -15.68 -12.10
C VAL A 164 -5.78 -15.49 -13.44
N LYS A 165 -6.28 -16.18 -14.46
CA LYS A 165 -5.90 -15.94 -15.86
C LYS A 165 -6.66 -14.74 -16.39
N LEU A 166 -5.94 -13.72 -16.82
CA LEU A 166 -6.53 -12.55 -17.48
C LEU A 166 -6.80 -12.87 -18.94
N LYS A 167 -7.95 -12.44 -19.47
CA LYS A 167 -8.27 -12.60 -20.90
C LYS A 167 -7.47 -11.62 -21.76
N GLN A 168 -7.32 -10.38 -21.30
CA GLN A 168 -6.71 -9.27 -22.03
C GLN A 168 -6.32 -8.17 -21.05
N TRP A 169 -5.15 -7.56 -21.24
CA TRP A 169 -4.76 -6.30 -20.58
C TRP A 169 -5.27 -5.11 -21.39
N THR A 170 -5.34 -3.93 -20.79
CA THR A 170 -5.96 -2.73 -21.36
C THR A 170 -4.96 -1.71 -21.94
N PHE A 171 -3.65 -2.03 -22.00
CA PHE A 171 -2.62 -1.05 -22.39
C PHE A 171 -2.66 -0.66 -23.88
N THR A 172 -3.25 0.49 -24.21
CA THR A 172 -3.12 1.05 -25.56
C THR A 172 -1.72 1.59 -25.79
N SER A 173 -0.85 0.80 -26.40
CA SER A 173 0.44 1.27 -26.92
C SER A 173 0.24 2.12 -28.18
N LYS A 174 -0.34 3.33 -28.03
CA LYS A 174 -0.29 4.40 -29.04
C LYS A 174 1.04 5.15 -29.06
N SER A 175 2.07 4.59 -28.43
CA SER A 175 3.39 5.17 -28.25
C SER A 175 4.44 4.16 -28.72
N GLU A 176 5.26 4.57 -29.68
CA GLU A 176 6.44 3.82 -30.14
C GLU A 176 7.61 3.88 -29.14
N LEU A 177 7.49 4.69 -28.09
CA LEU A 177 8.44 4.70 -26.98
C LEU A 177 8.25 3.42 -26.15
N PRO A 178 9.33 2.83 -25.60
CA PRO A 178 9.26 1.59 -24.84
C PRO A 178 8.26 1.73 -23.68
N VAL A 179 7.15 0.98 -23.78
CA VAL A 179 6.08 0.98 -22.77
C VAL A 179 6.71 0.59 -21.43
N ASN A 180 6.65 1.53 -20.48
CA ASN A 180 7.39 1.37 -19.23
C ASN A 180 6.73 0.26 -18.38
N ASN A 181 7.52 -0.80 -18.16
CA ASN A 181 7.17 -2.03 -17.44
C ASN A 181 7.62 -2.02 -15.96
N ASP A 182 7.97 -0.86 -15.38
CA ASP A 182 8.17 -0.73 -13.92
C ASP A 182 6.78 -0.85 -13.24
N GLY A 183 6.35 -2.11 -13.05
CA GLY A 183 4.96 -2.48 -12.83
C GLY A 183 4.44 -2.27 -11.41
N ASN A 184 3.94 -1.09 -11.12
CA ASN A 184 3.12 -0.83 -9.93
C ASN A 184 1.65 -1.23 -10.17
N ILE A 185 1.40 -2.54 -10.27
CA ILE A 185 0.06 -3.11 -10.36
C ILE A 185 -0.50 -3.33 -8.96
N THR A 186 -1.61 -2.66 -8.66
CA THR A 186 -2.38 -2.83 -7.42
C THR A 186 -3.69 -3.53 -7.73
N LEU A 187 -4.13 -4.47 -6.87
CA LEU A 187 -5.43 -5.12 -7.03
C LEU A 187 -6.51 -4.34 -6.26
N LEU A 188 -7.47 -3.77 -6.98
CA LEU A 188 -8.65 -3.17 -6.38
C LEU A 188 -9.78 -4.20 -6.32
N PHE A 189 -10.35 -4.36 -5.13
CA PHE A 189 -11.50 -5.23 -4.88
C PHE A 189 -12.78 -4.40 -4.81
N LYS A 190 -13.81 -4.79 -5.57
CA LYS A 190 -15.10 -4.07 -5.64
C LYS A 190 -16.26 -5.00 -5.33
N SER A 191 -17.19 -4.56 -4.48
CA SER A 191 -18.50 -5.17 -4.31
C SER A 191 -19.51 -4.64 -5.35
N PRO A 192 -20.52 -5.42 -5.74
CA PRO A 192 -21.69 -4.89 -6.45
C PRO A 192 -22.44 -3.84 -5.58
N PRO A 193 -23.21 -2.90 -6.17
CA PRO A 193 -23.37 -2.63 -7.61
C PRO A 193 -22.49 -1.45 -8.07
N SER A 194 -21.17 -1.65 -8.16
CA SER A 194 -20.30 -0.64 -8.78
C SER A 194 -20.47 -0.62 -10.31
N PRO A 195 -20.49 0.55 -10.98
CA PRO A 195 -20.58 0.61 -12.44
C PRO A 195 -19.41 -0.12 -13.11
N ASP A 196 -19.72 -0.81 -14.21
CA ASP A 196 -18.76 -1.60 -14.96
C ASP A 196 -17.75 -0.69 -15.67
N ILE A 197 -16.46 -0.98 -15.52
CA ILE A 197 -15.40 -0.19 -16.16
C ILE A 197 -14.88 -1.00 -17.34
N THR A 198 -15.61 -0.89 -18.45
CA THR A 198 -15.29 -1.51 -19.73
C THR A 198 -14.71 -0.46 -20.69
N ASP A 199 -13.38 -0.36 -20.80
CA ASP A 199 -12.74 -0.19 -22.12
C ASP A 199 -11.20 -0.36 -22.14
N LEU A 200 -10.65 -0.43 -23.37
CA LEU A 200 -9.23 -0.49 -23.80
C LEU A 200 -8.47 -1.86 -23.77
N ALA A 201 -7.40 -1.95 -24.57
CA ALA A 201 -6.56 -3.13 -24.90
C ALA A 201 -5.09 -2.69 -25.16
N ALA A 202 -3.99 -3.44 -24.94
CA ALA A 202 -3.73 -4.89 -24.91
C ALA A 202 -2.65 -5.37 -23.85
N LYS A 203 -2.06 -6.57 -24.07
CA LYS A 203 -1.16 -7.50 -23.28
C LYS A 203 -0.03 -6.95 -22.36
N VAL A 204 0.30 -7.70 -21.28
CA VAL A 204 1.70 -8.10 -20.90
C VAL A 204 1.85 -9.27 -19.88
N VAL A 205 0.85 -9.67 -19.05
CA VAL A 205 1.00 -10.82 -18.09
C VAL A 205 -0.21 -11.79 -18.08
N GLU A 206 -0.06 -13.07 -18.45
CA GLU A 206 -1.21 -13.99 -18.52
C GLU A 206 -1.89 -14.32 -17.19
N LYS A 207 -1.16 -14.29 -16.07
CA LYS A 207 -1.63 -14.71 -14.74
C LYS A 207 -1.31 -13.65 -13.69
N LEU A 208 -2.29 -13.23 -12.92
CA LEU A 208 -2.07 -12.54 -11.65
C LEU A 208 -2.00 -13.56 -10.53
N ILE A 209 -1.13 -13.33 -9.55
CA ILE A 209 -1.00 -14.13 -8.33
C ILE A 209 -0.96 -13.16 -7.13
N TRP A 210 -1.73 -13.44 -6.08
CA TRP A 210 -1.76 -12.67 -4.84
C TRP A 210 -1.99 -13.56 -3.62
N ARG A 211 -2.00 -12.96 -2.42
CA ARG A 211 -2.32 -13.63 -1.15
C ARG A 211 -3.42 -12.86 -0.42
N MET A 212 -4.26 -13.55 0.33
CA MET A 212 -5.34 -12.96 1.13
C MET A 212 -5.82 -13.95 2.20
N ARG A 213 -6.37 -13.47 3.32
CA ARG A 213 -7.10 -14.31 4.29
C ARG A 213 -8.23 -15.11 3.60
N LYS A 214 -8.24 -16.43 3.80
CA LYS A 214 -9.19 -17.37 3.15
C LYS A 214 -10.64 -16.97 3.39
N SER A 215 -11.02 -16.68 4.63
CA SER A 215 -12.40 -16.30 5.00
C SER A 215 -12.89 -15.03 4.26
N ARG A 216 -12.01 -14.06 4.03
CA ARG A 216 -12.28 -12.83 3.26
C ARG A 216 -12.50 -13.17 1.78
N PHE A 217 -11.65 -13.99 1.18
CA PHE A 217 -11.80 -14.43 -0.22
C PHE A 217 -13.08 -15.27 -0.45
N GLU A 218 -13.43 -16.16 0.49
CA GLU A 218 -14.70 -16.90 0.44
C GLU A 218 -15.92 -15.98 0.53
N LYS A 219 -15.85 -14.93 1.37
CA LYS A 219 -16.89 -13.89 1.43
C LYS A 219 -17.05 -13.18 0.08
N MET A 220 -15.93 -12.72 -0.49
CA MET A 220 -15.92 -12.05 -1.79
C MET A 220 -16.53 -12.89 -2.92
N LYS A 221 -16.28 -14.22 -2.93
CA LYS A 221 -16.92 -15.14 -3.87
C LYS A 221 -18.44 -15.21 -3.70
N ARG A 222 -18.93 -15.36 -2.45
CA ARG A 222 -20.38 -15.41 -2.15
C ARG A 222 -21.11 -14.12 -2.51
N GLU A 223 -20.46 -12.99 -2.33
CA GLU A 223 -21.03 -11.65 -2.58
C GLU A 223 -20.79 -11.14 -4.01
N GLY A 224 -20.23 -11.95 -4.92
CA GLY A 224 -20.07 -11.60 -6.33
C GLY A 224 -19.07 -10.46 -6.58
N TRP A 225 -18.04 -10.32 -5.75
CA TRP A 225 -17.03 -9.26 -5.89
C TRP A 225 -16.18 -9.42 -7.16
N PHE A 226 -15.64 -8.31 -7.64
CA PHE A 226 -14.72 -8.23 -8.77
C PHE A 226 -13.32 -7.80 -8.32
N ILE A 227 -12.31 -8.35 -9.00
CA ILE A 227 -10.89 -8.01 -8.84
C ILE A 227 -10.46 -7.23 -10.08
N VAL A 228 -9.99 -6.00 -9.90
CA VAL A 228 -9.53 -5.12 -11.00
C VAL A 228 -8.05 -4.80 -10.76
N PRO A 229 -7.11 -5.27 -11.61
CA PRO A 229 -5.73 -4.79 -11.55
C PRO A 229 -5.66 -3.35 -12.07
N ILE A 230 -4.96 -2.48 -11.36
CA ILE A 230 -4.83 -1.03 -11.66
C ILE A 230 -3.35 -0.67 -11.71
N ARG A 231 -2.96 0.12 -12.73
CA ARG A 231 -1.69 0.85 -12.76
C ARG A 231 -1.75 2.01 -11.77
N SER A 232 -1.08 1.92 -10.64
CA SER A 232 -1.13 2.99 -9.63
C SER A 232 -0.52 4.31 -10.12
N ASP A 233 0.44 4.25 -11.05
CA ASP A 233 1.13 5.40 -11.62
C ASP A 233 0.31 6.14 -12.69
N MET A 234 -0.47 5.38 -13.49
CA MET A 234 -1.38 5.93 -14.51
C MET A 234 -2.80 6.20 -13.96
N LYS A 235 -3.17 5.54 -12.85
CA LYS A 235 -4.53 5.52 -12.25
C LYS A 235 -5.59 4.90 -13.14
N GLU A 236 -5.16 4.00 -14.03
CA GLU A 236 -5.99 3.32 -15.03
C GLU A 236 -6.11 1.82 -14.72
N PRO A 237 -7.26 1.17 -15.00
CA PRO A 237 -7.33 -0.28 -15.04
C PRO A 237 -6.27 -0.82 -16.00
N ALA A 238 -5.59 -1.88 -15.58
CA ALA A 238 -4.57 -2.57 -16.39
C ALA A 238 -5.14 -3.82 -17.09
N ALA A 239 -6.29 -4.32 -16.61
CA ALA A 239 -7.12 -5.32 -17.28
C ALA A 239 -8.57 -5.19 -16.80
N TYR A 240 -9.50 -5.83 -17.52
CA TYR A 240 -10.90 -5.92 -17.12
C TYR A 240 -11.06 -6.57 -15.73
N GLY A 241 -12.11 -6.16 -15.02
CA GLY A 241 -12.48 -6.78 -13.76
C GLY A 241 -12.80 -8.27 -13.92
N VAL A 242 -12.29 -9.10 -13.01
CA VAL A 242 -12.58 -10.54 -13.00
C VAL A 242 -13.38 -10.90 -11.74
N PRO A 243 -14.55 -11.57 -11.88
CA PRO A 243 -15.28 -12.09 -10.73
C PRO A 243 -14.40 -12.97 -9.83
N ALA A 244 -14.52 -12.81 -8.52
CA ALA A 244 -13.81 -13.62 -7.53
C ALA A 244 -14.07 -15.13 -7.72
N THR A 245 -15.26 -15.51 -8.21
CA THR A 245 -15.64 -16.89 -8.54
C THR A 245 -14.81 -17.53 -9.65
N ARG A 246 -14.15 -16.74 -10.50
CA ARG A 246 -13.23 -17.22 -11.56
C ARG A 246 -11.78 -17.35 -11.09
N CYS A 247 -11.48 -16.94 -9.86
CA CYS A 247 -10.16 -16.98 -9.27
C CYS A 247 -9.95 -18.32 -8.55
N LYS A 248 -8.76 -18.91 -8.70
CA LYS A 248 -8.43 -20.24 -8.16
C LYS A 248 -7.41 -20.13 -7.05
N GLU A 249 -7.57 -20.91 -5.99
CA GLU A 249 -6.50 -21.09 -5.01
C GLU A 249 -5.37 -21.91 -5.64
N ILE A 250 -4.13 -21.52 -5.35
CA ILE A 250 -2.93 -22.31 -5.61
C ILE A 250 -2.73 -23.16 -4.36
N VAL A 251 -3.25 -24.38 -4.41
CA VAL A 251 -2.76 -25.44 -3.52
C VAL A 251 -1.36 -25.78 -4.02
N ASN A 252 -0.34 -25.57 -3.18
CA ASN A 252 0.97 -26.13 -3.47
C ASN A 252 0.83 -27.66 -3.29
N GLU A 253 1.09 -28.43 -4.35
CA GLU A 253 1.48 -29.83 -4.18
C GLU A 253 2.81 -29.82 -3.40
N ALA A 254 2.90 -30.66 -2.36
CA ALA A 254 4.01 -30.71 -1.42
C ALA A 254 5.19 -31.53 -1.96
#